data_AF-A0A060BPY8-F1
#
_entry.id   AF-A0A060BPY8-F1
#
_cell.length_a   1.000
_cell.length_b   1.000
_cell.length_c   1.000
_cell.angle_alpha   90.00
_cell.angle_beta   90.00
_cell.angle_gamma   90.00
#
_symmetry.space_group_name_H-M   'P 1'
#
loop_
_entity.id
_entity.type
_entity.pdbx_description
1 polymer ?
#
loop_
_entity_poly.entity_id
_entity_poly.type
_entity_poly.pdbx_seq_one_letter_code
_entity_poly.pdbx_strand_id
1 'polypeptide(L)' 'MMCTAMQVDGVRVATVEHLMSALQGLGIDNLYIDMDSAEVPIMDGS' A
#
# COMPACT_ATOMS: atom_id res chain seq x y z
N MET A 1 -4.08 -6.25 15.09
CA MET A 1 -3.12 -5.66 14.14
C MET A 1 -3.85 -4.52 13.46
N MET A 2 -3.36 -3.29 13.58
CA MET A 2 -4.05 -2.08 13.12
C MET A 2 -3.23 -1.49 11.98
N CYS A 3 -3.82 -1.36 10.80
CA CYS A 3 -3.18 -0.81 9.59
C CYS A 3 -4.18 0.03 8.78
N THR A 4 -3.67 0.82 7.83
CA THR A 4 -4.51 1.48 6.83
C THR A 4 -4.79 0.50 5.69
N ALA A 5 -6.04 0.44 5.25
CA ALA A 5 -6.46 -0.44 4.17
C ALA A 5 -7.38 0.28 3.20
N MET A 6 -7.26 -0.06 1.92
CA MET A 6 -8.18 0.37 0.88
C MET A 6 -9.10 -0.79 0.50
N GLN A 7 -10.37 -0.49 0.21
CA GLN A 7 -11.34 -1.48 -0.22
C GLN A 7 -12.22 -0.91 -1.33
N VAL A 8 -12.37 -1.69 -2.42
CA VAL A 8 -13.23 -1.37 -3.56
C VAL A 8 -13.87 -2.68 -4.03
N ASP A 9 -15.19 -2.66 -4.28
CA ASP A 9 -15.94 -3.80 -4.82
C ASP A 9 -15.70 -5.15 -4.11
N GLY A 10 -15.52 -5.10 -2.79
CA GLY A 10 -15.26 -6.29 -1.97
C GLY A 10 -13.79 -6.77 -1.96
N VAL A 11 -12.92 -6.21 -2.80
CA VAL A 11 -11.47 -6.46 -2.80
C VAL A 11 -10.79 -5.50 -1.83
N ARG A 12 -9.91 -6.02 -0.97
CA ARG A 12 -9.21 -5.25 0.06
C ARG A 12 -7.70 -5.39 -0.11
N VAL A 13 -6.99 -4.27 -0.01
CA VAL A 13 -5.53 -4.22 0.11
C VAL A 13 -5.17 -3.60 1.47
N ALA A 14 -4.40 -4.32 2.28
CA ALA A 14 -3.97 -3.92 3.61
C ALA A 14 -2.54 -3.37 3.65
N THR A 15 -2.22 -2.63 4.71
CA THR A 15 -0.87 -2.18 5.06
C THR A 15 -0.29 -1.21 4.01
N VAL A 16 -1.13 -0.31 3.49
CA VAL A 16 -0.77 0.61 2.40
C VAL A 16 0.03 1.83 2.89
N GLU A 17 0.00 2.14 4.18
CA GLU A 17 0.49 3.38 4.77
C GLU A 17 1.98 3.67 4.52
N HIS A 18 2.85 2.66 4.61
CA HIS A 18 4.29 2.85 4.44
C HIS A 18 4.65 3.09 2.98
N LEU A 19 4.08 2.29 2.07
CA LEU A 19 4.25 2.47 0.63
C LEU A 19 3.78 3.87 0.19
N MET A 20 2.59 4.29 0.62
CA MET A 20 2.08 5.63 0.31
C MET A 20 2.96 6.75 0.89
N SER A 21 3.51 6.56 2.10
CA SER A 21 4.44 7.51 2.72
C SER A 21 5.75 7.64 1.93
N ALA A 22 6.31 6.54 1.45
CA ALA A 22 7.51 6.53 0.63
C ALA A 22 7.29 7.20 -0.74
N LEU A 23 6.17 6.90 -1.41
CA LEU A 23 5.79 7.53 -2.68
C LEU A 23 5.62 9.05 -2.54
N GLN A 24 4.97 9.49 -1.47
CA GLN A 24 4.83 10.91 -1.15
C GLN A 24 6.19 11.57 -0.88
N GLY A 25 7.10 10.90 -0.15
CA GLY A 25 8.44 11.40 0.15
C GLY A 25 9.32 11.56 -1.10
N LEU A 26 9.10 10.73 -2.12
CA LEU A 26 9.79 10.79 -3.41
C LEU A 26 9.12 11.72 -4.43
N GLY A 27 7.93 12.25 -4.13
CA GLY A 27 7.15 13.09 -5.05
C GLY A 27 6.65 12.33 -6.28
N ILE A 28 6.29 11.05 -6.12
CA ILE A 28 5.73 10.25 -7.21
C ILE A 28 4.20 10.37 -7.18
N ASP A 29 3.64 11.08 -8.17
CA ASP A 29 2.20 11.34 -8.24
C ASP A 29 1.41 10.28 -9.02
N ASN A 30 2.04 9.64 -10.03
CA ASN A 30 1.35 8.73 -10.95
C ASN A 30 2.16 7.44 -11.15
N LEU A 31 1.56 6.30 -10.79
CA LEU A 31 2.10 4.98 -11.05
C LEU A 31 0.99 3.93 -11.06
N TYR A 32 1.32 2.73 -11.52
CA TYR A 32 0.52 1.53 -11.31
C TYR A 32 1.25 0.59 -10.34
N ILE A 33 0.51 0.00 -9.41
CA ILE A 33 1.00 -1.00 -8.47
C ILE A 33 0.22 -2.28 -8.74
N ASP A 34 0.87 -3.26 -9.35
CA ASP A 34 0.32 -4.59 -9.56
C ASP A 34 0.72 -5.50 -8.40
N MET A 35 -0.27 -6.22 -7.84
CA MET A 35 -0.08 -7.12 -6.70
C MET A 35 -0.87 -8.41 -6.91
N ASP A 36 -0.30 -9.52 -6.47
CA ASP A 36 -0.92 -10.85 -6.45
C ASP A 36 -1.45 -11.25 -5.06
N SER A 37 -1.38 -10.32 -4.10
CA SER A 37 -1.65 -10.49 -2.68
C SER A 37 -2.61 -9.40 -2.15
N ALA A 38 -3.35 -9.72 -1.09
CA ALA A 38 -4.27 -8.78 -0.41
C ALA A 38 -3.56 -7.82 0.58
N GLU A 39 -2.23 -7.87 0.68
CA GLU A 39 -1.45 -7.04 1.60
C GLU A 39 -0.15 -6.58 0.92
N VAL A 40 0.19 -5.31 1.14
CA VAL A 40 1.48 -4.76 0.71
C VAL A 40 2.59 -5.40 1.54
N PRO A 41 3.66 -5.94 0.92
CA PRO A 41 4.76 -6.51 1.67
C PRO A 41 5.36 -5.49 2.65
N ILE A 42 5.52 -5.89 3.90
CA ILE A 42 6.11 -5.04 4.95
C ILE A 42 7.59 -4.72 4.68
N MET A 43 8.25 -5.49 3.80
CA MET A 43 9.68 -5.43 3.53
C MET A 43 10.48 -5.55 4.83
N ASP A 44 11.14 -4.48 5.28
CA ASP A 44 11.87 -4.40 6.56
C ASP A 44 11.09 -3.70 7.69
N GLY A 45 9.89 -3.17 7.40
CA GLY A 45 9.01 -2.52 8.37
C GLY A 45 9.24 -1.03 8.60
N SER A 46 10.06 -0.38 7.76
CA SER A 46 10.24 1.08 7.74
C SER A 46 9.13 1.84 7.04
#